data_AF-A0A6A6VQE9-F1
#
_entry.id   AF-A0A6A6VQE9-F1
#
_cell.length_a   1.000
_cell.length_b   1.000
_cell.length_c   1.000
_cell.angle_alpha   90.00
_cell.angle_beta   90.00
_cell.angle_gamma   90.00
#
_symmetry.space_group_name_H-M   'P 1'
#
loop_
_entity.id
_entity.type
_entity.pdbx_description
1 polymer ?
#
loop_
_entity_poly.entity_id
_entity_poly.type
_entity_poly.pdbx_seq_one_letter_code
_entity_poly.pdbx_strand_id
1 'polypeptide(L)'
;MRTYRMHQLSTKSASSRHRMHTAYNNLSSTFLIVISVLCAYLILTTILSHFNSLLPNPFHIPESHLQSQHIRHFRALRLRSDKDPTTLRPDTCARQPLGAGPVPSPDTASAFLSWTSLSNAASAAIAPAGYVVDSTNQASTLNGTGFLGTTELAAYRPKLCALSCDNTPRCGAFELYFERSPILAPGLSCKDPPSSTLIRCSLWDWKAVNQKSRNVGQWREHFQVVIAGANRYVKSKRAPTVVRMLANDATVTTGRGSDKCALAIIIAIVFVIYM
;
A
#
# COMPACT_ATOMS: atom_id res chain seq x y z
N MET A 1 5.47 -38.79 -61.92
CA MET A 1 6.08 -37.70 -61.12
C MET A 1 5.48 -36.29 -61.33
N ARG A 2 4.82 -35.96 -62.45
CA ARG A 2 4.23 -34.62 -62.68
C ARG A 2 2.96 -34.32 -61.86
N THR A 3 2.15 -35.32 -61.55
CA THR A 3 0.88 -35.15 -60.81
C THR A 3 1.06 -34.86 -59.31
N TYR A 4 2.12 -35.40 -58.69
CA TYR A 4 2.44 -35.15 -57.28
C TYR A 4 2.91 -33.70 -57.01
N ARG A 5 3.54 -33.07 -58.01
CA ARG A 5 4.07 -31.70 -57.90
C ARG A 5 2.96 -30.63 -57.93
N MET A 6 1.86 -30.89 -58.63
CA MET A 6 0.71 -29.99 -58.71
C MET A 6 -0.10 -29.95 -57.39
N HIS A 7 -0.26 -31.10 -56.71
CA HIS A 7 -0.95 -31.17 -55.41
C HIS A 7 -0.22 -30.42 -54.29
N GLN A 8 1.11 -30.41 -54.29
CA GLN A 8 1.91 -29.67 -53.31
C GLN A 8 1.89 -28.14 -53.52
N LEU A 9 1.65 -27.65 -54.74
CA LEU A 9 1.54 -26.22 -55.03
C LEU A 9 0.17 -25.65 -54.63
N SER A 10 -0.90 -26.42 -54.83
CA SER A 10 -2.26 -26.03 -54.44
C SER A 10 -2.42 -25.89 -52.91
N THR A 11 -1.87 -26.82 -52.15
CA THR A 11 -1.94 -26.83 -50.67
C THR A 11 -1.15 -25.69 -50.02
N LYS A 12 -0.02 -25.28 -50.61
CA LYS A 12 0.74 -24.10 -50.17
C LYS A 12 -0.01 -22.79 -50.41
N SER A 13 -0.73 -22.67 -51.55
CA SER A 13 -1.55 -21.49 -51.88
C SER A 13 -2.74 -21.30 -50.93
N ALA A 14 -3.40 -22.39 -50.52
CA ALA A 14 -4.51 -22.34 -49.56
C ALA A 14 -4.04 -21.97 -48.14
N SER A 15 -2.90 -22.52 -47.69
CA SER A 15 -2.30 -22.19 -46.38
C SER A 15 -1.82 -20.74 -46.29
N SER A 16 -1.36 -20.15 -47.39
CA SER A 16 -0.96 -18.73 -47.46
C SER A 16 -2.16 -17.78 -47.37
N ARG A 17 -3.26 -18.12 -48.04
CA ARG A 17 -4.50 -17.31 -48.00
C ARG A 17 -5.16 -17.34 -46.62
N HIS A 18 -5.16 -18.50 -45.94
CA HIS A 18 -5.72 -18.58 -44.59
C HIS A 18 -4.92 -17.74 -43.58
N ARG A 19 -3.58 -17.76 -43.67
CA ARG A 19 -2.71 -16.92 -42.81
C ARG A 19 -2.90 -15.42 -43.02
N MET A 20 -3.15 -14.97 -44.25
CA MET A 20 -3.42 -13.56 -44.53
C MET A 20 -4.76 -13.09 -43.98
N HIS A 21 -5.83 -13.89 -44.09
CA HIS A 21 -7.13 -13.53 -43.51
C HIS A 21 -7.09 -13.43 -41.97
N THR A 22 -6.37 -14.34 -41.31
CA THR A 22 -6.21 -14.29 -39.84
C THR A 22 -5.38 -13.08 -39.40
N ALA A 23 -4.34 -12.70 -40.16
CA ALA A 23 -3.56 -11.50 -39.87
C ALA A 23 -4.37 -10.20 -40.04
N TYR A 24 -5.19 -10.11 -41.10
CA TYR A 24 -6.05 -8.95 -41.37
C TYR A 24 -7.13 -8.75 -40.29
N ASN A 25 -7.78 -9.84 -39.85
CA ASN A 25 -8.81 -9.78 -38.81
C ASN A 25 -8.22 -9.39 -37.43
N ASN A 26 -7.01 -9.83 -37.12
CA ASN A 26 -6.31 -9.44 -35.88
C ASN A 26 -5.84 -7.97 -35.91
N LEU A 27 -5.40 -7.48 -37.08
CA LEU A 27 -5.02 -6.07 -37.24
C LEU A 27 -6.24 -5.14 -37.11
N SER A 28 -7.39 -5.53 -37.66
CA SER A 28 -8.65 -4.79 -37.53
C SER A 28 -9.16 -4.75 -36.08
N SER A 29 -9.10 -5.89 -35.37
CA SER A 29 -9.54 -5.98 -33.97
C SER A 29 -8.69 -5.12 -33.03
N THR A 30 -7.36 -5.16 -33.17
CA THR A 30 -6.45 -4.33 -32.37
C THR A 30 -6.64 -2.83 -32.64
N PHE A 31 -6.86 -2.44 -33.90
CA PHE A 31 -7.11 -1.06 -34.27
C PHE A 31 -8.42 -0.51 -33.65
N LEU A 32 -9.48 -1.33 -33.65
CA LEU A 32 -10.75 -0.97 -33.02
C LEU A 32 -10.63 -0.82 -31.49
N ILE A 33 -9.84 -1.68 -30.84
CA ILE A 33 -9.58 -1.57 -29.39
C ILE A 33 -8.82 -0.28 -29.07
N VAL A 34 -7.78 0.05 -29.84
CA VAL A 34 -6.99 1.29 -29.63
C VAL A 34 -7.86 2.53 -29.81
N ILE A 35 -8.71 2.57 -30.85
CA ILE A 35 -9.67 3.66 -31.05
C ILE A 35 -10.63 3.78 -29.87
N SER A 36 -11.16 2.66 -29.36
CA SER A 36 -12.09 2.68 -28.23
C SER A 36 -11.47 3.23 -26.93
N VAL A 37 -10.21 2.89 -26.65
CA VAL A 37 -9.48 3.36 -25.46
C VAL A 37 -9.14 4.85 -25.57
N LEU A 38 -8.71 5.30 -26.75
CA LEU A 38 -8.45 6.73 -27.00
C LEU A 38 -9.74 7.56 -26.87
N CYS A 39 -10.86 7.04 -27.37
CA CYS A 39 -12.15 7.70 -27.26
C CYS A 39 -12.61 7.81 -25.78
N ALA A 40 -12.47 6.74 -25.00
CA ALA A 40 -12.79 6.75 -23.57
C ALA A 40 -11.91 7.73 -22.76
N TYR A 41 -10.62 7.82 -23.08
CA TYR A 41 -9.70 8.76 -22.44
C TYR A 41 -10.08 10.21 -22.74
N LEU A 42 -10.39 10.54 -24.00
CA LEU A 42 -10.83 11.88 -24.38
C LEU A 42 -12.13 12.26 -23.65
N ILE A 43 -13.12 11.36 -23.60
CA ILE A 43 -14.37 11.59 -22.85
C ILE A 43 -14.08 11.84 -21.37
N LEU A 44 -13.24 11.03 -20.72
CA LEU A 44 -12.90 11.20 -19.30
C LEU A 44 -12.22 12.55 -19.02
N THR A 45 -11.31 13.00 -19.89
CA THR A 45 -10.62 14.29 -19.72
C THR A 45 -11.57 15.49 -19.87
N THR A 46 -12.54 15.41 -20.80
CA THR A 46 -13.56 16.46 -20.95
C THR A 46 -14.49 16.52 -19.73
N ILE A 47 -14.92 15.38 -19.20
CA ILE A 47 -15.73 15.31 -17.98
C ILE A 47 -14.97 15.92 -16.79
N LEU A 48 -13.70 15.55 -16.59
CA LEU A 48 -12.88 16.08 -15.50
C LEU A 48 -12.71 17.60 -15.59
N SER A 49 -12.55 18.13 -16.81
CA SER A 49 -12.43 19.57 -17.04
C SER A 49 -13.73 20.33 -16.72
N HIS A 50 -14.90 19.70 -16.93
CA HIS A 50 -16.20 20.30 -16.63
C HIS A 50 -16.52 20.29 -15.13
N PHE A 51 -16.06 19.27 -14.39
CA PHE A 51 -16.19 19.24 -12.93
C PHE A 51 -15.30 20.27 -12.24
N ASN A 52 -14.11 20.54 -12.76
CA ASN A 52 -13.19 21.53 -12.16
C ASN A 52 -13.72 22.97 -12.26
N SER A 53 -14.53 23.29 -13.26
CA SER A 53 -15.19 24.59 -13.42
C SER A 53 -16.47 24.76 -12.59
N LEU A 54 -16.96 23.69 -11.95
CA LEU A 54 -18.12 23.73 -11.05
C LEU A 54 -17.75 23.82 -9.57
N LEU A 55 -16.45 23.75 -9.23
CA LEU A 55 -15.99 23.96 -7.86
C LEU A 55 -16.03 25.46 -7.53
N PRO A 56 -16.75 25.89 -6.48
CA PRO A 56 -16.75 27.28 -6.06
C PRO A 56 -15.33 27.68 -5.62
N ASN A 57 -14.90 28.87 -6.05
CA ASN A 57 -13.62 29.45 -5.67
C ASN A 57 -13.41 29.40 -4.14
N PRO A 58 -12.20 29.09 -3.66
CA PRO A 58 -11.91 29.13 -2.23
C PRO A 58 -12.19 30.53 -1.68
N PHE A 59 -13.10 30.57 -0.72
CA PHE A 59 -13.54 31.75 0.00
C PHE A 59 -12.35 32.46 0.65
N HIS A 60 -12.04 33.67 0.16
CA HIS A 60 -10.98 34.52 0.69
C HIS A 60 -11.51 35.23 1.95
N ILE A 61 -11.02 34.83 3.13
CA ILE A 61 -11.34 35.51 4.40
C ILE A 61 -10.40 36.71 4.56
N PRO A 62 -10.90 37.95 4.75
CA PRO A 62 -10.05 39.10 5.04
C PRO A 62 -9.56 39.09 6.49
N GLU A 63 -8.26 39.24 6.65
CA GLU A 63 -7.50 39.20 7.91
C GLU A 63 -7.47 40.58 8.59
N SER A 64 -8.59 41.06 9.16
CA SER A 64 -8.59 42.38 9.80
C SER A 64 -9.51 42.57 11.01
N HIS A 65 -9.81 41.52 11.80
CA HIS A 65 -10.57 41.70 13.05
C HIS A 65 -10.13 40.87 14.27
N LEU A 66 -8.93 40.28 14.26
CA LEU A 66 -8.48 39.38 15.33
C LEU A 66 -7.56 40.01 16.38
N GLN A 67 -7.81 41.26 16.82
CA GLN A 67 -6.94 41.89 17.83
C GLN A 67 -7.61 42.56 19.02
N SER A 68 -8.94 42.56 19.13
CA SER A 68 -9.62 43.27 20.24
C SER A 68 -10.44 42.38 21.20
N GLN A 69 -10.62 41.08 20.92
CA GLN A 69 -11.40 40.18 21.79
C GLN A 69 -10.56 39.26 22.71
N HIS A 70 -9.26 39.09 22.43
CA HIS A 70 -8.43 38.15 23.20
C HIS A 70 -8.13 38.61 24.65
N ILE A 71 -8.10 39.92 24.93
CA ILE A 71 -7.67 40.40 26.27
C ILE A 71 -8.75 40.18 27.35
N ARG A 72 -10.04 40.18 27.01
CA ARG A 72 -11.12 39.99 28.01
C ARG A 72 -11.39 38.52 28.35
N HIS A 73 -11.11 37.58 27.44
CA HIS A 73 -11.35 36.15 27.68
C HIS A 73 -10.30 35.51 28.59
N PHE A 74 -9.04 35.96 28.52
CA PHE A 74 -7.97 35.43 29.39
C PHE A 74 -8.15 35.75 30.88
N ARG A 75 -8.93 36.78 31.24
CA ARG A 75 -9.20 37.13 32.64
C ARG A 75 -10.28 36.26 33.29
N ALA A 76 -11.22 35.73 32.50
CA ALA A 76 -12.29 34.85 33.00
C ALA A 76 -11.83 33.41 33.24
N LEU A 77 -10.79 32.94 32.54
CA LEU A 77 -10.25 31.58 32.71
C LEU A 77 -9.36 31.41 33.94
N ARG A 78 -8.82 32.51 34.50
CA ARG A 78 -7.94 32.44 35.68
C ARG A 78 -8.71 32.23 37.00
N LEU A 79 -10.03 32.45 37.03
CA LEU A 79 -10.88 32.25 38.21
C LEU A 79 -11.53 30.84 38.28
N ARG A 80 -11.28 29.96 37.31
CA ARG A 80 -11.73 28.54 37.35
C ARG A 80 -10.65 27.57 37.84
N SER A 81 -9.45 28.08 38.16
CA SER A 81 -8.30 27.29 38.59
C SER A 81 -8.20 27.17 40.12
N ASP A 82 -9.34 27.14 40.84
CA ASP A 82 -9.39 26.80 42.27
C ASP A 82 -9.91 25.37 42.51
N LYS A 83 -10.16 24.58 41.45
CA LYS A 83 -10.31 23.13 41.61
C LYS A 83 -8.93 22.50 41.61
N ASP A 84 -8.62 21.85 42.73
CA ASP A 84 -7.52 20.93 42.95
C ASP A 84 -7.09 20.22 41.64
N PRO A 85 -5.81 20.33 41.23
CA PRO A 85 -5.28 19.71 40.00
C PRO A 85 -5.55 18.20 39.90
N THR A 86 -5.92 17.53 40.99
CA THR A 86 -6.28 16.11 41.00
C THR A 86 -7.69 15.81 40.46
N THR A 87 -8.58 16.80 40.34
CA THR A 87 -10.02 16.57 40.00
C THR A 87 -10.40 16.81 38.54
N LEU A 88 -9.43 17.05 37.64
CA LEU A 88 -9.68 17.34 36.23
C LEU A 88 -9.30 16.23 35.24
N ARG A 89 -8.81 15.08 35.70
CA ARG A 89 -8.69 13.89 34.84
C ARG A 89 -9.96 13.06 35.00
N PRO A 90 -10.80 12.93 33.95
CA PRO A 90 -11.90 11.98 33.98
C PRO A 90 -11.32 10.59 34.23
N ASP A 91 -11.58 10.02 35.40
CA ASP A 91 -11.16 8.68 35.80
C ASP A 91 -12.10 7.64 35.16
N THR A 92 -12.16 7.63 33.84
CA THR A 92 -13.23 6.94 33.13
C THR A 92 -12.90 5.50 32.79
N CYS A 93 -11.70 5.00 33.13
CA CYS A 93 -11.26 3.61 32.92
C CYS A 93 -11.79 3.01 31.60
N ALA A 94 -11.69 3.79 30.52
CA ALA A 94 -12.47 3.55 29.32
C ALA A 94 -12.05 2.24 28.65
N ARG A 95 -13.04 1.41 28.25
CA ARG A 95 -12.77 0.15 27.56
C ARG A 95 -11.85 0.35 26.35
N GLN A 96 -10.86 -0.51 26.24
CA GLN A 96 -9.93 -0.56 25.12
C GLN A 96 -10.28 -1.71 24.18
N PRO A 97 -9.82 -1.65 22.91
CA PRO A 97 -9.93 -2.78 21.99
C PRO A 97 -9.29 -4.05 22.56
N LEU A 98 -9.93 -5.19 22.31
CA LEU A 98 -9.41 -6.51 22.66
C LEU A 98 -8.67 -7.09 21.45
N GLY A 99 -7.52 -7.68 21.73
CA GLY A 99 -6.69 -8.37 20.75
C GLY A 99 -6.93 -9.86 20.66
N ALA A 100 -6.55 -10.43 19.53
CA ALA A 100 -6.69 -11.86 19.26
C ALA A 100 -5.54 -12.74 19.82
N GLY A 101 -4.50 -12.13 20.40
CA GLY A 101 -3.36 -12.85 20.94
C GLY A 101 -3.66 -13.52 22.29
N PRO A 102 -2.89 -14.55 22.66
CA PRO A 102 -3.06 -15.21 23.94
C PRO A 102 -2.54 -14.32 25.08
N VAL A 103 -3.11 -14.41 26.28
CA VAL A 103 -2.66 -13.67 27.49
C VAL A 103 -1.96 -14.65 28.44
N PRO A 104 -0.74 -14.35 28.93
CA PRO A 104 -0.01 -15.24 29.83
C PRO A 104 -0.68 -15.32 31.21
N SER A 105 -0.45 -16.42 31.92
CA SER A 105 -0.75 -16.55 33.35
C SER A 105 0.56 -16.84 34.10
N PRO A 106 0.98 -15.96 35.03
CA PRO A 106 0.30 -14.75 35.50
C PRO A 106 0.31 -13.60 34.47
N ASP A 107 -0.74 -12.76 34.47
CA ASP A 107 -0.85 -11.59 33.58
C ASP A 107 0.03 -10.44 34.08
N THR A 108 1.32 -10.51 33.77
CA THR A 108 2.30 -9.47 34.10
C THR A 108 3.18 -9.18 32.90
N ALA A 109 3.81 -8.00 32.88
CA ALA A 109 4.73 -7.63 31.81
C ALA A 109 5.96 -8.56 31.73
N SER A 110 6.50 -9.00 32.88
CA SER A 110 7.61 -9.95 32.92
C SER A 110 7.23 -11.34 32.40
N ALA A 111 6.06 -11.85 32.75
CA ALA A 111 5.54 -13.10 32.21
C ALA A 111 5.30 -12.98 30.70
N PHE A 112 4.75 -11.85 30.23
CA PHE A 112 4.55 -11.60 28.79
C PHE A 112 5.87 -11.60 28.01
N LEU A 113 6.89 -10.91 28.50
CA LEU A 113 8.20 -10.81 27.85
C LEU A 113 8.97 -12.14 27.82
N SER A 114 8.77 -13.01 28.81
CA SER A 114 9.43 -14.32 28.91
C SER A 114 8.60 -15.46 28.31
N TRP A 115 7.40 -15.18 27.77
CA TRP A 115 6.49 -16.24 27.37
C TRP A 115 6.90 -16.91 26.05
N THR A 116 7.24 -18.19 26.15
CA THR A 116 7.75 -18.97 25.02
C THR A 116 6.75 -19.14 23.89
N SER A 117 5.43 -19.05 24.15
CA SER A 117 4.40 -19.11 23.11
C SER A 117 4.58 -17.98 22.08
N LEU A 118 4.85 -16.76 22.54
CA LEU A 118 5.05 -15.60 21.68
C LEU A 118 6.36 -15.70 20.90
N SER A 119 7.44 -16.15 21.57
CA SER A 119 8.74 -16.34 20.91
C SER A 119 8.71 -17.47 19.88
N ASN A 120 7.97 -18.53 20.14
CA ASN A 120 7.80 -19.65 19.21
C ASN A 120 7.01 -19.21 17.97
N ALA A 121 5.91 -18.45 18.16
CA ALA A 121 5.15 -17.90 17.04
C ALA A 121 6.02 -16.97 16.16
N ALA A 122 6.83 -16.11 16.77
CA ALA A 122 7.74 -15.23 16.05
C ALA A 122 8.84 -16.02 15.31
N SER A 123 9.47 -17.00 15.96
CA SER A 123 10.59 -17.76 15.40
C SER A 123 10.16 -18.74 14.31
N ALA A 124 8.94 -19.26 14.38
CA ALA A 124 8.36 -20.15 13.36
C ALA A 124 7.82 -19.40 12.13
N ALA A 125 7.69 -18.08 12.20
CA ALA A 125 7.11 -17.27 11.13
C ALA A 125 8.06 -17.16 9.94
N ILE A 126 7.54 -17.45 8.74
CA ILE A 126 8.31 -17.43 7.49
C ILE A 126 8.15 -16.07 6.81
N ALA A 127 9.26 -15.56 6.28
CA ALA A 127 9.25 -14.34 5.47
C ALA A 127 8.32 -14.47 4.25
N PRO A 128 7.45 -13.48 3.99
CA PRO A 128 6.66 -13.43 2.77
C PRO A 128 7.53 -13.29 1.53
N ALA A 129 7.04 -13.76 0.39
CA ALA A 129 7.72 -13.57 -0.90
C ALA A 129 7.98 -12.07 -1.15
N GLY A 130 9.18 -11.73 -1.64
CA GLY A 130 9.60 -10.35 -1.86
C GLY A 130 10.13 -9.63 -0.61
N TYR A 131 10.14 -10.27 0.56
CA TYR A 131 10.69 -9.73 1.80
C TYR A 131 11.85 -10.59 2.32
N VAL A 132 12.80 -9.93 2.98
CA VAL A 132 13.84 -10.59 3.79
C VAL A 132 13.58 -10.33 5.26
N VAL A 133 13.92 -11.30 6.10
CA VAL A 133 13.96 -11.11 7.55
C VAL A 133 15.15 -10.21 7.87
N ASP A 134 14.89 -9.13 8.59
CA ASP A 134 15.94 -8.25 9.11
C ASP A 134 16.20 -8.53 10.60
N SER A 135 15.13 -8.79 11.37
CA SER A 135 15.25 -9.22 12.76
C SER A 135 14.12 -10.16 13.14
N THR A 136 14.39 -11.04 14.12
CA THR A 136 13.44 -12.04 14.61
C THR A 136 13.34 -11.97 16.13
N ASN A 137 12.12 -12.17 16.64
CA ASN A 137 11.79 -12.35 18.05
C ASN A 137 12.43 -11.29 18.98
N GLN A 138 12.30 -10.02 18.62
CA GLN A 138 12.78 -8.91 19.44
C GLN A 138 11.73 -8.49 20.49
N ALA A 139 12.18 -7.92 21.59
CA ALA A 139 11.33 -7.30 22.61
C ALA A 139 11.12 -5.79 22.36
N SER A 140 11.25 -5.35 21.11
CA SER A 140 11.12 -3.95 20.71
C SER A 140 10.76 -3.80 19.24
N THR A 141 10.18 -2.67 18.87
CA THR A 141 9.93 -2.26 17.48
C THR A 141 10.73 -1.01 17.14
N LEU A 142 10.70 -0.57 15.88
CA LEU A 142 11.17 0.74 15.46
C LEU A 142 10.38 1.86 16.15
N ASN A 143 11.06 3.00 16.30
CA ASN A 143 10.48 4.25 16.74
C ASN A 143 11.10 5.40 15.95
N GLY A 144 10.30 6.32 15.44
CA GLY A 144 10.81 7.52 14.76
C GLY A 144 10.10 7.86 13.44
N THR A 145 10.81 8.56 12.58
CA THR A 145 10.29 9.08 11.31
C THR A 145 10.05 7.98 10.28
N GLY A 146 9.12 8.18 9.34
CA GLY A 146 8.82 7.17 8.33
C GLY A 146 7.90 6.05 8.81
N PHE A 147 7.29 6.18 9.99
CA PHE A 147 6.11 5.39 10.35
C PHE A 147 4.95 5.74 9.40
N LEU A 148 4.34 4.73 8.81
CA LEU A 148 3.26 4.88 7.83
C LEU A 148 1.89 4.49 8.40
N GLY A 149 1.86 3.88 9.58
CA GLY A 149 0.64 3.45 10.23
C GLY A 149 0.79 2.07 10.87
N THR A 150 -0.23 1.69 11.63
CA THR A 150 -0.33 0.37 12.24
C THR A 150 -1.73 -0.18 12.04
N THR A 151 -1.82 -1.50 11.90
CA THR A 151 -3.09 -2.21 11.97
C THR A 151 -3.00 -3.34 12.98
N GLU A 152 -4.15 -3.76 13.47
CA GLU A 152 -4.29 -4.95 14.29
C GLU A 152 -4.66 -6.15 13.40
N LEU A 153 -4.09 -7.31 13.69
CA LEU A 153 -4.35 -8.55 12.98
C LEU A 153 -5.01 -9.58 13.89
N ALA A 154 -5.86 -10.41 13.31
CA ALA A 154 -6.46 -11.55 14.02
C ALA A 154 -5.48 -12.71 14.27
N ALA A 155 -4.34 -12.73 13.57
CA ALA A 155 -3.34 -13.79 13.69
C ALA A 155 -1.94 -13.30 13.35
N TYR A 156 -0.93 -13.92 13.96
CA TYR A 156 0.49 -13.64 13.70
C TYR A 156 0.90 -14.24 12.35
N ARG A 157 0.60 -13.54 11.25
CA ARG A 157 0.88 -13.99 9.88
C ARG A 157 1.60 -12.90 9.08
N PRO A 158 2.91 -13.04 8.83
CA PRO A 158 3.69 -12.04 8.08
C PRO A 158 3.08 -11.67 6.72
N LYS A 159 2.45 -12.63 6.02
CA LYS A 159 1.80 -12.40 4.73
C LYS A 159 0.69 -11.34 4.79
N LEU A 160 -0.05 -11.24 5.89
CA LEU A 160 -1.10 -10.23 6.04
C LEU A 160 -0.49 -8.82 6.14
N CYS A 161 0.60 -8.69 6.88
CA CYS A 161 1.29 -7.40 7.05
C CYS A 161 2.04 -6.99 5.77
N ALA A 162 2.62 -7.95 5.05
CA ALA A 162 3.19 -7.73 3.72
C ALA A 162 2.14 -7.20 2.75
N LEU A 163 0.94 -7.79 2.69
CA LEU A 163 -0.15 -7.29 1.84
C LEU A 163 -0.50 -5.83 2.16
N SER A 164 -0.58 -5.46 3.45
CA SER A 164 -0.80 -4.07 3.85
C SER A 164 0.33 -3.15 3.39
N CYS A 165 1.58 -3.60 3.51
CA CYS A 165 2.74 -2.84 3.05
C CYS A 165 2.82 -2.72 1.52
N ASP A 166 2.48 -3.77 0.76
CA ASP A 166 2.47 -3.75 -0.70
C ASP A 166 1.42 -2.78 -1.26
N ASN A 167 0.30 -2.63 -0.56
CA ASN A 167 -0.76 -1.69 -0.91
C ASN A 167 -0.56 -0.28 -0.33
N THR A 168 0.48 -0.05 0.48
CA THR A 168 0.78 1.26 1.08
C THR A 168 1.90 1.94 0.31
N PRO A 169 1.64 3.09 -0.35
CA PRO A 169 2.68 3.84 -1.03
C PRO A 169 3.89 4.11 -0.13
N ARG A 170 5.09 3.93 -0.69
CA ARG A 170 6.40 4.11 -0.02
C ARG A 170 6.73 3.13 1.10
N CYS A 171 5.87 2.16 1.42
CA CYS A 171 6.20 1.14 2.42
C CYS A 171 7.35 0.26 1.91
N GLY A 172 8.45 0.28 2.67
CA GLY A 172 9.68 -0.47 2.40
C GLY A 172 9.97 -1.55 3.44
N ALA A 173 9.31 -1.49 4.60
CA ALA A 173 9.44 -2.48 5.66
C ALA A 173 8.17 -2.55 6.51
N PHE A 174 8.03 -3.64 7.26
CA PHE A 174 7.01 -3.75 8.29
C PHE A 174 7.54 -4.52 9.50
N GLU A 175 6.89 -4.33 10.65
CA GLU A 175 7.12 -5.12 11.85
C GLU A 175 5.82 -5.80 12.28
N LEU A 176 5.93 -7.09 12.60
CA LEU A 176 4.84 -7.89 13.13
C LEU A 176 5.20 -8.30 14.56
N TYR A 177 4.37 -7.97 15.54
CA TYR A 177 4.71 -8.14 16.95
C TYR A 177 3.47 -8.34 17.83
N PHE A 178 3.70 -8.84 19.03
CA PHE A 178 2.70 -8.87 20.09
C PHE A 178 2.92 -7.68 21.02
N GLU A 179 1.84 -7.03 21.46
CA GLU A 179 1.88 -5.99 22.49
C GLU A 179 0.91 -6.33 23.61
N ARG A 180 1.39 -6.22 24.85
CA ARG A 180 0.54 -6.27 26.04
C ARG A 180 -0.18 -4.93 26.19
N SER A 181 -1.49 -4.91 25.98
CA SER A 181 -2.32 -3.70 26.06
C SER A 181 -3.38 -3.84 27.16
N PRO A 182 -3.73 -2.79 27.90
CA PRO A 182 -4.72 -2.90 28.97
C PRO A 182 -6.14 -2.98 28.40
N ILE A 183 -7.05 -3.75 29.00
CA ILE A 183 -8.47 -3.82 28.56
C ILE A 183 -9.28 -2.57 28.96
N LEU A 184 -8.78 -1.79 29.92
CA LEU A 184 -9.31 -0.49 30.33
C LEU A 184 -8.17 0.54 30.23
N ALA A 185 -8.45 1.77 29.84
CA ALA A 185 -7.46 2.84 29.89
C ALA A 185 -7.00 3.01 31.36
N PRO A 186 -5.71 2.82 31.69
CA PRO A 186 -5.26 2.94 33.07
C PRO A 186 -5.58 4.31 33.66
N GLY A 187 -6.22 4.30 34.82
CA GLY A 187 -6.75 5.45 35.53
C GLY A 187 -6.58 5.31 37.04
N LEU A 188 -7.06 6.28 37.81
CA LEU A 188 -6.92 6.29 39.27
C LEU A 188 -7.65 5.10 39.92
N SER A 189 -8.82 4.72 39.40
CA SER A 189 -9.61 3.57 39.86
C SER A 189 -9.25 2.24 39.18
N CYS A 190 -8.39 2.26 38.17
CA CYS A 190 -7.92 1.07 37.44
C CYS A 190 -6.44 1.23 37.05
N LYS A 191 -5.55 1.28 38.04
CA LYS A 191 -4.13 1.60 37.80
C LYS A 191 -3.38 0.51 37.03
N ASP A 192 -3.75 -0.75 37.24
CA ASP A 192 -3.20 -1.92 36.56
C ASP A 192 -4.34 -2.89 36.19
N PRO A 193 -5.14 -2.57 35.15
CA PRO A 193 -6.24 -3.44 34.73
C PRO A 193 -5.69 -4.70 34.04
N PRO A 194 -6.49 -5.76 33.89
CA PRO A 194 -6.11 -6.92 33.10
C PRO A 194 -5.69 -6.53 31.68
N SER A 195 -4.83 -7.34 31.07
CA SER A 195 -4.34 -7.11 29.71
C SER A 195 -5.08 -7.92 28.66
N SER A 196 -4.93 -7.48 27.42
CA SER A 196 -5.19 -8.20 26.19
C SER A 196 -3.92 -8.16 25.34
N THR A 197 -3.69 -9.21 24.57
CA THR A 197 -2.55 -9.27 23.66
C THR A 197 -2.96 -8.86 22.26
N LEU A 198 -2.47 -7.72 21.80
CA LEU A 198 -2.70 -7.22 20.44
C LEU A 198 -1.62 -7.79 19.52
N ILE A 199 -2.02 -8.23 18.32
CA ILE A 199 -1.08 -8.63 17.26
C ILE A 199 -1.02 -7.46 16.29
N ARG A 200 0.09 -6.72 16.31
CA ARG A 200 0.23 -5.49 15.53
C ARG A 200 1.12 -5.67 14.32
N CYS A 201 0.74 -4.97 13.26
CA CYS A 201 1.48 -4.80 12.03
C CYS A 201 1.76 -3.31 11.86
N SER A 202 3.00 -2.86 12.10
CA SER A 202 3.43 -1.49 11.83
C SER A 202 4.13 -1.41 10.48
N LEU A 203 3.81 -0.37 9.71
CA LEU A 203 4.33 -0.14 8.37
C LEU A 203 5.35 1.00 8.41
N TRP A 204 6.43 0.82 7.64
CA TRP A 204 7.56 1.74 7.64
C TRP A 204 8.05 2.04 6.23
N ASP A 205 8.41 3.30 6.02
CA ASP A 205 9.04 3.79 4.80
C ASP A 205 10.45 3.17 4.61
N TRP A 206 10.94 3.07 3.38
CA TRP A 206 12.30 2.62 3.05
C TRP A 206 13.40 3.38 3.82
N LYS A 207 13.17 4.65 4.18
CA LYS A 207 14.11 5.46 4.98
C LYS A 207 14.26 4.99 6.42
N ALA A 208 13.22 4.33 6.95
CA ALA A 208 13.18 3.91 8.35
C ALA A 208 13.97 2.61 8.62
N VAL A 209 14.37 1.87 7.57
CA VAL A 209 15.09 0.58 7.71
C VAL A 209 16.36 0.72 8.56
N ASN A 210 17.09 1.84 8.41
CA ASN A 210 18.34 2.11 9.12
C ASN A 210 18.15 2.77 10.49
N GLN A 211 16.91 2.96 10.96
CA GLN A 211 16.68 3.58 12.25
C GLN A 211 17.18 2.70 13.39
N LYS A 212 17.85 3.36 14.35
CA LYS A 212 18.38 2.74 15.57
C LYS A 212 17.48 2.94 16.78
N SER A 213 16.59 3.92 16.74
CA SER A 213 15.64 4.15 17.84
C SER A 213 14.66 2.99 17.93
N ARG A 214 14.31 2.62 19.16
CA ARG A 214 13.47 1.48 19.48
C ARG A 214 12.34 1.90 20.42
N ASN A 215 11.17 1.32 20.21
CA ASN A 215 10.08 1.35 21.16
C ASN A 215 10.09 0.03 21.94
N VAL A 216 10.26 0.11 23.26
CA VAL A 216 10.25 -1.02 24.19
C VAL A 216 8.95 -1.09 25.00
N GLY A 217 7.96 -0.27 24.64
CA GLY A 217 6.75 -0.04 25.40
C GLY A 217 6.85 1.16 26.35
N GLN A 218 5.87 1.29 27.23
CA GLN A 218 5.72 2.45 28.11
C GLN A 218 4.90 2.11 29.35
N TRP A 219 5.07 2.90 30.40
CA TRP A 219 4.21 2.87 31.57
C TRP A 219 2.97 3.75 31.38
N ARG A 220 1.83 3.27 31.85
CA ARG A 220 0.56 4.01 31.94
C ARG A 220 -0.04 3.72 33.31
N GLU A 221 0.05 4.68 34.24
CA GLU A 221 -0.17 4.41 35.67
C GLU A 221 0.72 3.24 36.14
N HIS A 222 0.14 2.18 36.70
CA HIS A 222 0.86 0.98 37.15
C HIS A 222 0.85 -0.15 36.10
N PHE A 223 0.26 0.09 34.93
CA PHE A 223 0.27 -0.88 33.83
C PHE A 223 1.48 -0.65 32.93
N GLN A 224 2.28 -1.69 32.71
CA GLN A 224 3.36 -1.66 31.73
C GLN A 224 2.89 -2.24 30.39
N VAL A 225 2.85 -1.40 29.36
CA VAL A 225 2.75 -1.84 27.96
C VAL A 225 4.14 -2.33 27.55
N VAL A 226 4.20 -3.54 27.02
CA VAL A 226 5.46 -4.17 26.57
C VAL A 226 5.25 -4.84 25.21
N ILE A 227 6.34 -4.99 24.49
CA ILE A 227 6.39 -5.59 23.15
C ILE A 227 7.19 -6.89 23.22
N ALA A 228 6.70 -7.95 22.58
CA ALA A 228 7.39 -9.22 22.46
C ALA A 228 7.18 -9.87 21.09
N GLY A 229 8.05 -10.81 20.73
CA GLY A 229 7.93 -11.56 19.47
C GLY A 229 7.95 -10.66 18.24
N ALA A 230 8.68 -9.55 18.26
CA ALA A 230 8.73 -8.62 17.14
C ALA A 230 9.65 -9.14 16.03
N ASN A 231 9.09 -9.31 14.84
CA ASN A 231 9.83 -9.63 13.63
C ASN A 231 9.80 -8.45 12.68
N ARG A 232 10.95 -8.08 12.11
CA ARG A 232 11.09 -7.03 11.11
C ARG A 232 11.38 -7.63 9.74
N TYR A 233 10.60 -7.20 8.75
CA TYR A 233 10.73 -7.65 7.37
C TYR A 233 10.94 -6.45 6.46
N VAL A 234 11.94 -6.52 5.59
CA VAL A 234 12.29 -5.45 4.65
C VAL A 234 12.06 -5.95 3.24
N LYS A 235 11.48 -5.10 2.37
CA LYS A 235 11.34 -5.44 0.95
C LYS A 235 12.71 -5.73 0.36
N SER A 236 12.82 -6.88 -0.30
CA SER A 236 13.98 -7.25 -1.07
C SER A 236 14.14 -6.23 -2.20
N LYS A 237 15.34 -5.66 -2.38
CA LYS A 237 15.65 -4.89 -3.60
C LYS A 237 15.42 -5.72 -4.88
N ARG A 238 15.49 -7.05 -4.74
CA ARG A 238 14.96 -8.03 -5.67
C ARG A 238 13.50 -8.31 -5.32
N ALA A 239 12.58 -7.44 -5.71
CA ALA A 239 11.33 -8.01 -6.17
C ALA A 239 11.72 -9.02 -7.26
N PRO A 240 11.15 -10.24 -7.33
CA PRO A 240 11.01 -10.81 -8.65
C PRO A 240 10.26 -9.72 -9.40
N THR A 241 10.96 -9.03 -10.31
CA THR A 241 10.28 -8.58 -11.51
C THR A 241 9.53 -9.83 -11.91
N VAL A 242 8.21 -9.82 -11.74
CA VAL A 242 7.39 -10.62 -12.62
C VAL A 242 7.74 -10.01 -13.96
N VAL A 243 8.82 -10.52 -14.56
CA VAL A 243 9.08 -10.35 -15.96
C VAL A 243 7.76 -10.82 -16.50
N ARG A 244 6.96 -9.87 -16.99
CA ARG A 244 5.93 -10.15 -17.95
C ARG A 244 6.67 -10.94 -19.02
N MET A 245 6.69 -12.26 -18.89
CA MET A 245 7.18 -13.18 -19.89
C MET A 245 6.11 -13.14 -20.98
N LEU A 246 6.07 -12.04 -21.74
CA LEU A 246 5.48 -11.90 -23.06
C LEU A 246 5.94 -10.54 -23.61
N ALA A 247 7.19 -10.48 -24.05
CA ALA A 247 7.70 -9.65 -25.15
C ALA A 247 9.20 -9.54 -24.99
N ASN A 248 9.94 -10.40 -25.70
CA ASN A 248 11.25 -10.10 -26.27
C ASN A 248 11.64 -11.30 -27.13
N ASP A 249 11.17 -11.29 -28.38
CA ASP A 249 12.00 -11.72 -29.49
C ASP A 249 11.80 -10.75 -30.66
N ALA A 250 12.85 -10.57 -31.44
CA ALA A 250 13.04 -9.63 -32.54
C ALA A 250 13.40 -8.18 -32.16
N THR A 251 14.67 -8.02 -31.76
CA THR A 251 15.50 -6.92 -32.25
C THR A 251 15.55 -6.96 -33.78
N VAL A 252 14.96 -5.98 -34.46
CA VAL A 252 15.36 -5.61 -35.82
C VAL A 252 15.53 -4.09 -35.89
N THR A 253 16.77 -3.74 -36.21
CA THR A 253 17.34 -2.43 -36.48
C THR A 253 16.41 -1.45 -37.21
N THR A 254 16.24 -0.27 -36.63
CA THR A 254 15.71 0.92 -37.28
C THR A 254 16.67 1.43 -38.36
N GLY A 255 16.32 1.20 -39.62
CA GLY A 255 16.92 1.85 -40.79
C GLY A 255 16.04 2.99 -41.30
N ARG A 256 16.64 4.17 -41.42
CA ARG A 256 16.12 5.44 -41.95
C ARG A 256 15.58 5.29 -43.38
N GLY A 257 14.38 5.80 -43.65
CA GLY A 257 13.78 5.83 -44.99
C GLY A 257 12.48 6.62 -45.02
N SER A 258 12.59 7.95 -44.91
CA SER A 258 11.52 8.88 -45.23
C SER A 258 11.21 8.85 -46.74
N ASP A 259 9.96 9.19 -47.08
CA ASP A 259 9.56 9.74 -48.39
C ASP A 259 9.41 8.80 -49.60
N LYS A 260 8.66 7.69 -49.50
CA LYS A 260 8.07 7.04 -50.73
C LYS A 260 6.63 6.52 -50.65
N CYS A 261 5.96 6.53 -49.49
CA CYS A 261 4.55 6.04 -49.41
C CYS A 261 3.49 7.09 -49.79
N ALA A 262 3.80 8.38 -49.75
CA ALA A 262 2.81 9.43 -50.05
C ALA A 262 2.46 9.54 -51.55
N LEU A 263 3.37 9.14 -52.46
CA LEU A 263 3.16 9.29 -53.90
C LEU A 263 2.41 8.09 -54.53
N ALA A 264 2.50 6.90 -53.95
CA ALA A 264 1.81 5.70 -54.43
C ALA A 264 0.29 5.72 -54.12
N ILE A 265 -0.11 6.41 -53.04
CA ILE A 265 -1.50 6.49 -52.60
C ILE A 265 -2.32 7.44 -53.47
N ILE A 266 -1.71 8.52 -53.98
CA ILE A 266 -2.41 9.51 -54.82
C ILE A 266 -2.69 8.96 -56.24
N ILE A 267 -1.77 8.17 -56.82
CA ILE A 267 -1.94 7.58 -58.17
C ILE A 267 -3.06 6.52 -58.17
N ALA A 268 -3.21 5.76 -57.09
CA ALA A 268 -4.27 4.76 -56.95
C ALA A 268 -5.67 5.36 -56.79
N ILE A 269 -5.78 6.54 -56.15
CA ILE A 269 -7.07 7.24 -55.95
C ILE A 269 -7.56 7.88 -57.27
N VAL A 270 -6.67 8.42 -58.09
CA VAL A 270 -7.05 9.03 -59.39
C VAL A 270 -7.53 7.97 -60.41
N PHE A 271 -6.99 6.76 -60.38
CA PHE A 271 -7.42 5.67 -61.28
C PHE A 271 -8.81 5.12 -60.97
N VAL A 272 -9.27 5.23 -59.72
CA VAL A 272 -10.60 4.78 -59.27
C VAL A 272 -11.69 5.83 -59.53
N ILE A 273 -11.30 7.09 -59.78
CA ILE A 273 -12.26 8.19 -60.05
C ILE A 273 -12.58 8.33 -61.55
N TYR A 274 -11.75 7.79 -62.45
CA TYR A 274 -11.87 7.97 -63.91
C TYR A 274 -12.14 6.69 -64.73
N MET A 275 -12.56 5.60 -64.09
CA MET A 275 -13.13 4.39 -64.74
C MET A 275 -14.50 4.09 -64.16
#